data_AF-A0A9E6BB21-F1
#
_entry.id   AF-A0A9E6BB21-F1
#
_cell.length_a   1.000
_cell.length_b   1.000
_cell.length_c   1.000
_cell.angle_alpha   90.00
_cell.angle_beta   90.00
_cell.angle_gamma   90.00
#
_symmetry.space_group_name_H-M   'P 1'
#
loop_
_entity.id
_entity.type
_entity.pdbx_description
1 polymer ?
#
loop_
_entity_poly.entity_id
_entity_poly.type
_entity_poly.pdbx_seq_one_letter_code
_entity_poly.pdbx_strand_id
1 'polypeptide(L)'
;MAQSADISANRRKAATMSNYPYGYCGMPCALCSRYRTNGKSACPGCSAGGYYTDMCKVYRCAKLKTGDSNHTHCALCKDFICDALGKLKDFRDLNTNNVKMRTLEEIRERGFDEWYSQYCRKAMLLTVALENYNDGRMKRFLCELFIQNDEQTLGKIMKSAEALEGDVKEKAKGFRERAQSILKAEKGSSEGENAFGKD
;
A
#
# COMPACT_ATOMS: atom_id res chain seq x y z
N MET A 1 -8.67 -27.56 -17.34
CA MET A 1 -8.12 -26.55 -18.29
C MET A 1 -8.51 -25.09 -17.99
N ALA A 2 -9.14 -24.77 -16.83
CA ALA A 2 -9.59 -23.40 -16.50
C ALA A 2 -8.64 -22.58 -15.61
N GLN A 3 -7.55 -23.17 -15.09
CA GLN A 3 -6.63 -22.47 -14.16
C GLN A 3 -5.54 -21.64 -14.86
N SER A 4 -5.27 -21.89 -16.15
CA SER A 4 -4.18 -21.24 -16.90
C SER A 4 -4.52 -19.84 -17.41
N ALA A 5 -5.81 -19.52 -17.59
CA ALA A 5 -6.27 -18.23 -18.09
C ALA A 5 -6.20 -17.11 -17.03
N ASP A 6 -6.45 -17.45 -15.77
CA ASP A 6 -6.48 -16.48 -14.65
C ASP A 6 -5.06 -16.01 -14.27
N ILE A 7 -4.08 -16.92 -14.33
CA ILE A 7 -2.65 -16.62 -14.10
C ILE A 7 -2.12 -15.68 -15.20
N SER A 8 -2.60 -15.83 -16.45
CA SER A 8 -2.24 -14.97 -17.57
C SER A 8 -2.76 -13.53 -17.40
N ALA A 9 -3.92 -13.34 -16.77
CA ALA A 9 -4.46 -12.00 -16.52
C ALA A 9 -3.64 -11.22 -15.49
N ASN A 10 -3.12 -11.92 -14.45
CA ASN A 10 -2.18 -11.33 -13.49
C ASN A 10 -0.81 -11.04 -14.11
N ARG A 11 -0.26 -11.93 -14.95
CA ARG A 11 1.03 -11.74 -15.63
C ARG A 11 1.06 -10.54 -16.58
N ARG A 12 -0.04 -10.26 -17.30
CA ARG A 12 -0.12 -9.13 -18.24
C ARG A 12 -0.08 -7.77 -17.56
N LYS A 13 -0.29 -7.69 -16.25
CA LYS A 13 -0.19 -6.44 -15.47
C LYS A 13 1.25 -6.05 -15.10
N ALA A 14 2.22 -6.94 -15.30
CA ALA A 14 3.57 -6.82 -14.74
C ALA A 14 4.67 -6.30 -15.69
N ALA A 15 4.40 -6.08 -16.98
CA ALA A 15 5.46 -5.88 -18.00
C ALA A 15 5.69 -4.45 -18.53
N THR A 16 5.07 -3.42 -17.94
CA THR A 16 5.31 -2.00 -18.23
C THR A 16 5.15 -1.25 -16.92
N MET A 17 6.01 -0.26 -16.57
CA MET A 17 5.89 0.57 -15.35
C MET A 17 4.43 0.71 -14.91
N SER A 18 4.02 -0.15 -13.97
CA SER A 18 2.60 -0.42 -13.78
C SER A 18 1.96 0.82 -13.17
N ASN A 19 1.00 1.41 -13.86
CA ASN A 19 0.25 2.57 -13.37
C ASN A 19 -0.68 2.14 -12.23
N TYR A 20 -0.13 1.91 -11.04
CA TYR A 20 -0.88 1.47 -9.86
C TYR A 20 -1.79 2.61 -9.37
N PRO A 21 -3.08 2.34 -9.14
CA PRO A 21 -3.97 3.39 -8.70
C PRO A 21 -3.65 3.81 -7.26
N TYR A 22 -3.73 5.11 -7.02
CA TYR A 22 -3.55 5.72 -5.72
C TYR A 22 -4.80 6.51 -5.33
N GLY A 23 -4.94 6.84 -4.05
CA GLY A 23 -5.96 7.76 -3.58
C GLY A 23 -5.40 9.18 -3.58
N TYR A 24 -6.08 10.12 -4.23
CA TYR A 24 -5.70 11.55 -4.20
C TYR A 24 -5.53 12.10 -2.77
N CYS A 25 -6.19 11.47 -1.79
CA CYS A 25 -6.15 11.84 -0.39
C CYS A 25 -4.97 11.25 0.40
N GLY A 26 -4.03 10.53 -0.23
CA GLY A 26 -2.95 9.82 0.46
C GLY A 26 -3.31 8.41 0.91
N MET A 27 -4.50 7.89 0.56
CA MET A 27 -4.83 6.49 0.82
C MET A 27 -4.18 5.56 -0.21
N PRO A 28 -3.50 4.49 0.21
CA PRO A 28 -2.76 3.61 -0.69
C PRO A 28 -3.69 2.60 -1.37
N CYS A 29 -4.48 3.02 -2.35
CA CYS A 29 -5.50 2.19 -3.03
C CYS A 29 -4.96 0.84 -3.52
N ALA A 30 -3.84 0.82 -4.26
CA ALA A 30 -3.20 -0.42 -4.70
C ALA A 30 -2.65 -1.29 -3.56
N LEU A 31 -2.61 -0.86 -2.30
CA LEU A 31 -2.23 -1.71 -1.16
C LEU A 31 -3.44 -2.18 -0.33
N CYS A 32 -4.66 -1.73 -0.66
CA CYS A 32 -5.84 -2.06 0.13
C CYS A 32 -6.47 -3.40 -0.27
N SER A 33 -7.17 -4.02 0.67
CA SER A 33 -7.85 -5.30 0.52
C SER A 33 -8.88 -5.31 -0.63
N ARG A 34 -9.53 -4.17 -0.90
CA ARG A 34 -10.57 -4.02 -1.94
C ARG A 34 -9.99 -4.01 -3.34
N TYR A 35 -8.84 -3.37 -3.54
CA TYR A 35 -8.10 -3.45 -4.81
C TYR A 35 -7.50 -4.85 -4.99
N ARG A 36 -7.00 -5.45 -3.91
CA ARG A 36 -6.37 -6.78 -3.89
C ARG A 36 -7.37 -7.95 -3.83
N THR A 37 -8.63 -7.69 -4.14
CA THR A 37 -9.63 -8.76 -4.26
C THR A 37 -9.63 -9.31 -5.69
N ASN A 38 -9.76 -10.63 -5.81
CA ASN A 38 -9.86 -11.28 -7.12
C ASN A 38 -11.31 -11.19 -7.64
N GLY A 39 -11.47 -11.03 -8.96
CA GLY A 39 -12.76 -11.06 -9.63
C GLY A 39 -13.41 -9.68 -9.85
N LYS A 40 -14.65 -9.71 -10.38
CA LYS A 40 -15.35 -8.52 -10.90
C LYS A 40 -15.68 -7.45 -9.85
N SER A 41 -15.65 -7.80 -8.56
CA SER A 41 -15.90 -6.88 -7.45
C SER A 41 -14.65 -6.13 -6.96
N ALA A 42 -13.49 -6.36 -7.59
CA ALA A 42 -12.27 -5.65 -7.28
C ALA A 42 -12.45 -4.14 -7.51
N CYS A 43 -12.09 -3.34 -6.51
CA CYS A 43 -12.08 -1.90 -6.66
C CYS A 43 -10.92 -1.51 -7.61
N PRO A 44 -11.15 -0.76 -8.70
CA PRO A 44 -10.07 -0.35 -9.60
C PRO A 44 -9.13 0.70 -8.97
N GLY A 45 -9.47 1.25 -7.81
CA GLY A 45 -8.69 2.27 -7.08
C GLY A 45 -9.07 3.70 -7.47
N CYS A 46 -8.92 4.66 -6.55
CA CYS A 46 -9.53 5.98 -6.68
C CYS A 46 -9.06 6.78 -7.90
N SER A 47 -7.76 6.77 -8.22
CA SER A 47 -7.27 7.46 -9.43
C SER A 47 -7.77 6.82 -10.73
N ALA A 48 -8.29 5.59 -10.67
CA ALA A 48 -8.86 4.82 -11.78
C ALA A 48 -10.37 4.52 -11.60
N GLY A 49 -11.14 5.42 -10.95
CA GLY A 49 -12.60 5.30 -10.87
C GLY A 49 -13.12 4.29 -9.83
N GLY A 50 -12.38 4.10 -8.72
CA GLY A 50 -12.67 3.15 -7.65
C GLY A 50 -14.07 3.24 -6.99
N TYR A 51 -14.46 2.21 -6.25
CA TYR A 51 -15.77 2.09 -5.59
C TYR A 51 -16.23 3.32 -4.77
N TYR A 52 -15.30 4.03 -4.14
CA TYR A 52 -15.63 5.16 -3.26
C TYR A 52 -15.70 6.50 -4.00
N THR A 53 -15.45 6.57 -5.30
CA THR A 53 -15.24 7.84 -6.01
C THR A 53 -16.49 8.69 -6.10
N ASP A 54 -17.64 8.11 -6.43
CA ASP A 54 -18.87 8.87 -6.72
C ASP A 54 -19.39 9.65 -5.50
N MET A 55 -19.23 9.07 -4.31
CA MET A 55 -19.66 9.67 -3.05
C MET A 55 -18.57 10.50 -2.36
N CYS A 56 -17.32 10.40 -2.78
CA CYS A 56 -16.19 11.02 -2.09
C CYS A 56 -16.01 12.49 -2.51
N LYS A 57 -16.21 13.41 -1.55
CA LYS A 57 -15.99 14.86 -1.76
C LYS A 57 -14.54 15.18 -2.16
N VAL A 58 -13.55 14.48 -1.60
CA VAL A 58 -12.14 14.68 -1.95
C VAL A 58 -11.86 14.25 -3.38
N TYR A 59 -12.40 13.11 -3.82
CA TYR A 59 -12.28 12.65 -5.20
C TYR A 59 -12.91 13.65 -6.19
N ARG A 60 -14.14 14.10 -5.94
CA ARG A 60 -14.83 15.06 -6.82
C ARG A 60 -14.07 16.37 -6.92
N CYS A 61 -13.55 16.87 -5.80
CA CYS A 61 -12.69 18.05 -5.77
C CYS A 61 -11.41 17.84 -6.60
N ALA A 62 -10.69 16.74 -6.37
CA ALA A 62 -9.47 16.42 -7.11
C ALA A 62 -9.74 16.31 -8.62
N LYS A 63 -10.86 15.68 -9.03
CA LYS A 63 -11.24 15.55 -10.44
C LYS A 63 -11.57 16.89 -11.12
N LEU A 64 -12.26 17.79 -10.42
CA LEU A 64 -12.49 19.14 -10.93
C LEU A 64 -11.18 19.91 -11.11
N LYS A 65 -10.20 19.66 -10.23
CA LYS A 65 -8.87 20.27 -10.26
C LYS A 65 -7.91 19.59 -11.24
N THR A 66 -8.10 18.32 -11.65
CA THR A 66 -7.21 17.66 -12.63
C THR A 66 -7.25 18.25 -14.04
N GLY A 67 -8.21 19.16 -14.35
CA GLY A 67 -8.16 19.99 -15.55
C GLY A 67 -7.13 21.13 -15.47
N ASP A 68 -6.60 21.41 -14.28
CA ASP A 68 -5.43 22.22 -14.01
C ASP A 68 -4.21 21.27 -13.99
N SER A 69 -3.24 21.51 -14.88
CA SER A 69 -2.14 20.59 -15.20
C SER A 69 -1.25 20.20 -14.01
N ASN A 70 -1.44 20.84 -12.85
CA ASN A 70 -0.60 20.69 -11.67
C ASN A 70 -1.28 19.94 -10.50
N HIS A 71 -2.52 19.45 -10.63
CA HIS A 71 -3.21 18.79 -9.51
C HIS A 71 -3.30 17.26 -9.62
N THR A 72 -2.17 16.59 -9.38
CA THR A 72 -2.07 15.11 -9.37
C THR A 72 -2.45 14.49 -8.02
N HIS A 73 -2.27 15.23 -6.91
CA HIS A 73 -2.51 14.71 -5.55
C HIS A 73 -2.86 15.83 -4.57
N CYS A 74 -3.66 15.54 -3.53
CA CYS A 74 -4.07 16.58 -2.56
C CYS A 74 -2.90 17.14 -1.74
N ALA A 75 -1.80 16.39 -1.59
CA ALA A 75 -0.57 16.87 -0.95
C ALA A 75 0.06 18.07 -1.68
N LEU A 76 -0.15 18.17 -3.00
CA LEU A 76 0.34 19.24 -3.86
C LEU A 76 -0.65 20.42 -3.97
N CYS A 77 -1.79 20.34 -3.28
CA CYS A 77 -2.77 21.42 -3.28
C CYS A 77 -2.27 22.62 -2.49
N LYS A 78 -2.45 23.84 -3.01
CA LYS A 78 -2.19 25.08 -2.27
C LYS A 78 -2.99 25.19 -0.96
N ASP A 79 -4.20 24.63 -0.95
CA ASP A 79 -5.11 24.64 0.20
C ASP A 79 -4.81 23.52 1.22
N PHE A 80 -3.67 22.84 1.13
CA PHE A 80 -3.34 21.72 2.02
C PHE A 80 -2.96 22.19 3.43
N ILE A 81 -3.48 21.62 4.52
CA ILE A 81 -4.56 20.62 4.63
C ILE A 81 -5.90 21.35 4.64
N CYS A 82 -6.81 21.02 3.71
CA CYS A 82 -8.15 21.60 3.68
C CYS A 82 -9.13 20.80 4.56
N ASP A 83 -10.22 21.44 4.98
CA ASP A 83 -11.25 20.85 5.84
C ASP A 83 -11.80 19.51 5.32
N ALA A 84 -12.03 19.40 4.00
CA ALA A 84 -12.52 18.18 3.37
C ALA A 84 -11.54 17.00 3.49
N LEU A 85 -10.23 17.26 3.35
CA LEU A 85 -9.18 16.24 3.51
C LEU A 85 -8.92 15.93 4.98
N GLY A 86 -8.96 16.94 5.85
CA GLY A 86 -8.78 16.80 7.30
C GLY A 86 -9.84 15.88 7.92
N LYS A 87 -11.11 16.04 7.53
CA LYS A 87 -12.24 15.22 8.02
C LYS A 87 -12.26 13.78 7.49
N LEU A 88 -11.56 13.50 6.38
CA LEU A 88 -11.52 12.16 5.81
C LEU A 88 -10.71 11.23 6.71
N LYS A 89 -11.30 10.13 7.15
CA LYS A 89 -10.61 9.10 7.94
C LYS A 89 -9.95 8.05 7.04
N ASP A 90 -8.99 7.33 7.62
CA ASP A 90 -8.35 6.16 7.00
C ASP A 90 -9.36 5.01 6.74
N PHE A 91 -8.88 3.94 6.11
CA PHE A 91 -9.66 2.73 5.86
C PHE A 91 -10.25 2.21 7.17
N ARG A 92 -11.58 2.02 7.20
CA ARG A 92 -12.26 1.49 8.39
C ARG A 92 -12.01 0.00 8.61
N ASP A 93 -11.63 -0.72 7.55
CA ASP A 93 -11.47 -2.17 7.53
C ASP A 93 -10.02 -2.65 7.63
N LEU A 94 -9.05 -1.73 7.71
CA LEU A 94 -7.63 -2.03 7.80
C LEU A 94 -7.00 -1.21 8.92
N ASN A 95 -6.06 -1.80 9.66
CA ASN A 95 -5.13 -1.02 10.45
C ASN A 95 -4.06 -0.41 9.53
N THR A 96 -4.12 0.89 9.33
CA THR A 96 -3.23 1.59 8.39
C THR A 96 -2.08 2.32 9.06
N ASN A 97 -2.10 2.46 10.39
CA ASN A 97 -1.18 3.31 11.13
C ASN A 97 -1.10 4.74 10.54
N ASN A 98 -2.24 5.42 10.44
CA ASN A 98 -2.39 6.80 9.96
C ASN A 98 -1.70 7.04 8.59
N VAL A 99 -1.81 6.07 7.67
CA VAL A 99 -1.09 6.11 6.38
C VAL A 99 -1.45 7.33 5.54
N LYS A 100 -2.68 7.84 5.67
CA LYS A 100 -3.11 9.04 4.95
C LYS A 100 -2.18 10.20 5.24
N MET A 101 -1.96 10.51 6.52
CA MET A 101 -1.11 11.64 6.91
C MET A 101 0.35 11.40 6.55
N ARG A 102 0.88 10.21 6.85
CA ARG A 102 2.26 9.85 6.48
C ARG A 102 2.53 10.01 4.98
N THR A 103 1.58 9.56 4.14
CA THR A 103 1.68 9.69 2.69
C THR A 103 1.63 11.15 2.24
N LEU A 104 0.74 11.94 2.83
CA LEU A 104 0.62 13.36 2.48
C LEU A 104 1.90 14.14 2.85
N GLU A 105 2.49 13.84 4.00
CA GLU A 105 3.77 14.42 4.46
C GLU A 105 4.93 13.99 3.56
N GLU A 106 5.05 12.69 3.26
CA GLU A 106 6.11 12.15 2.41
C GLU A 106 6.09 12.75 1.00
N ILE A 107 4.90 12.91 0.39
CA ILE A 107 4.78 13.56 -0.93
C ILE A 107 5.19 15.03 -0.87
N ARG A 108 4.96 15.73 0.24
CA ARG A 108 5.39 17.13 0.38
C ARG A 108 6.88 17.26 0.56
N GLU A 109 7.50 16.30 1.24
CA GLU A 109 8.93 16.29 1.49
C GLU A 109 9.73 15.88 0.25
N ARG A 110 9.32 14.81 -0.43
CA ARG A 110 10.09 14.16 -1.50
C ARG A 110 9.52 14.37 -2.91
N GLY A 111 8.32 14.92 -3.00
CA GLY A 111 7.59 15.06 -4.25
C GLY A 111 6.80 13.81 -4.65
N PHE A 112 5.84 14.01 -5.54
CA PHE A 112 4.91 12.96 -5.95
C PHE A 112 5.58 11.84 -6.73
N ASP A 113 6.49 12.16 -7.67
CA ASP A 113 7.08 11.15 -8.56
C ASP A 113 7.99 10.17 -7.79
N GLU A 114 8.78 10.67 -6.84
CA GLU A 114 9.62 9.83 -6.00
C GLU A 114 8.77 8.92 -5.11
N TRP A 115 7.78 9.49 -4.41
CA TRP A 115 6.84 8.73 -3.61
C TRP A 115 6.11 7.67 -4.45
N TYR A 116 5.64 8.03 -5.65
CA TYR A 116 4.89 7.14 -6.51
C TYR A 116 5.74 5.99 -7.05
N SER A 117 7.02 6.24 -7.34
CA SER A 117 7.98 5.19 -7.72
C SER A 117 8.19 4.17 -6.60
N GLN A 118 8.38 4.62 -5.35
CA GLN A 118 8.46 3.74 -4.18
C GLN A 118 7.15 3.00 -3.94
N TYR A 119 6.01 3.70 -4.04
CA TYR A 119 4.68 3.14 -3.92
C TYR A 119 4.42 1.99 -4.91
N CYS A 120 4.81 2.17 -6.18
CA CYS A 120 4.70 1.14 -7.21
C CYS A 120 5.54 -0.09 -6.86
N ARG A 121 6.77 0.08 -6.39
CA ARG A 121 7.64 -1.04 -5.96
C ARG A 121 7.02 -1.82 -4.80
N LYS A 122 6.49 -1.13 -3.79
CA LYS A 122 5.72 -1.76 -2.71
C LYS A 122 4.50 -2.52 -3.24
N ALA A 123 3.77 -1.94 -4.20
CA ALA A 123 2.62 -2.59 -4.81
C ALA A 123 2.99 -3.84 -5.61
N MET A 124 4.14 -3.86 -6.28
CA MET A 124 4.67 -5.04 -6.96
C MET A 124 5.05 -6.14 -5.96
N LEU A 125 5.79 -5.79 -4.91
CA LEU A 125 6.15 -6.73 -3.85
C LEU A 125 4.92 -7.33 -3.16
N LEU A 126 3.85 -6.54 -2.95
CA LEU A 126 2.60 -7.06 -2.39
C LEU A 126 1.92 -8.06 -3.34
N THR A 127 2.00 -7.87 -4.66
CA THR A 127 1.52 -8.88 -5.62
C THR A 127 2.25 -10.21 -5.41
N VAL A 128 3.58 -10.18 -5.36
CA VAL A 128 4.40 -11.38 -5.12
C VAL A 128 4.05 -12.02 -3.78
N ALA A 129 3.87 -11.22 -2.74
CA ALA A 129 3.54 -11.73 -1.41
C ALA A 129 2.16 -12.40 -1.37
N LEU A 130 1.16 -11.82 -2.04
CA LEU A 130 -0.18 -12.39 -2.14
C LEU A 130 -0.22 -13.67 -2.98
N GLU A 131 0.64 -13.81 -3.99
CA GLU A 131 0.70 -15.01 -4.82
C GLU A 131 1.38 -16.18 -4.09
N ASN A 132 2.39 -15.91 -3.26
CA ASN A 132 3.23 -16.95 -2.67
C ASN A 132 2.87 -17.30 -1.21
N TYR A 133 2.31 -16.34 -0.46
CA TYR A 133 2.13 -16.48 0.99
C TYR A 133 0.69 -16.28 1.44
N ASN A 134 -0.27 -16.21 0.52
CA ASN A 134 -1.69 -16.08 0.85
C ASN A 134 -2.40 -17.44 0.88
N ASP A 135 -2.65 -17.97 2.06
CA ASP A 135 -3.46 -19.18 2.30
C ASP A 135 -4.99 -18.95 2.27
N GLY A 136 -5.43 -17.78 1.81
CA GLY A 136 -6.82 -17.35 1.83
C GLY A 136 -7.23 -16.57 3.10
N ARG A 137 -6.42 -16.60 4.17
CA ARG A 137 -6.63 -15.84 5.41
C ARG A 137 -5.59 -14.73 5.61
N MET A 138 -4.49 -14.76 4.86
CA MET A 138 -3.39 -13.81 4.99
C MET A 138 -3.56 -12.48 4.26
N LYS A 139 -4.51 -12.34 3.33
CA LYS A 139 -4.70 -11.11 2.53
C LYS A 139 -4.73 -9.83 3.38
N ARG A 140 -5.53 -9.81 4.46
CA ARG A 140 -5.64 -8.63 5.34
C ARG A 140 -4.30 -8.29 5.98
N PHE A 141 -3.65 -9.29 6.58
CA PHE A 141 -2.33 -9.13 7.20
C PHE A 141 -1.30 -8.60 6.20
N LEU A 142 -1.24 -9.16 4.99
CA LEU A 142 -0.31 -8.72 3.95
C LEU A 142 -0.59 -7.28 3.53
N CYS A 143 -1.85 -6.91 3.33
CA CYS A 143 -2.21 -5.52 3.00
C CYS A 143 -1.78 -4.55 4.13
N GLU A 144 -2.10 -4.87 5.39
CA GLU A 144 -1.74 -4.05 6.54
C GLU A 144 -0.21 -3.94 6.70
N LEU A 145 0.52 -5.06 6.57
CA LEU A 145 1.98 -5.10 6.63
C LEU A 145 2.62 -4.14 5.60
N PHE A 146 2.15 -4.16 4.36
CA PHE A 146 2.67 -3.32 3.28
C PHE A 146 2.25 -1.86 3.39
N ILE A 147 1.08 -1.58 3.97
CA ILE A 147 0.63 -0.21 4.26
C ILE A 147 1.49 0.40 5.38
N GLN A 148 1.86 -0.39 6.38
CA GLN A 148 2.48 0.13 7.60
C GLN A 148 3.99 0.37 7.46
N ASN A 149 4.69 -0.41 6.65
CA ASN A 149 6.17 -0.43 6.61
C ASN A 149 6.74 0.12 5.30
N ASP A 150 7.96 0.63 5.34
CA ASP A 150 8.68 1.13 4.16
C ASP A 150 9.17 0.01 3.24
N GLU A 151 9.67 0.39 2.05
CA GLU A 151 10.17 -0.54 1.04
C GLU A 151 11.37 -1.36 1.54
N GLN A 152 12.25 -0.80 2.36
CA GLN A 152 13.47 -1.46 2.82
C GLN A 152 13.12 -2.59 3.80
N THR A 153 12.29 -2.34 4.81
CA THR A 153 11.81 -3.35 5.75
C THR A 153 11.04 -4.44 5.01
N LEU A 154 10.17 -4.08 4.07
CA LEU A 154 9.44 -5.06 3.25
C LEU A 154 10.39 -5.91 2.41
N GLY A 155 11.45 -5.33 1.84
CA GLY A 155 12.49 -6.04 1.11
C GLY A 155 13.21 -7.09 1.97
N LYS A 156 13.57 -6.76 3.21
CA LYS A 156 14.17 -7.71 4.16
C LYS A 156 13.23 -8.87 4.45
N ILE A 157 11.95 -8.59 4.69
CA ILE A 157 10.93 -9.61 4.97
C ILE A 157 10.77 -10.54 3.76
N MET A 158 10.62 -9.97 2.56
CA MET A 158 10.46 -10.75 1.34
C MET A 158 11.66 -11.65 1.06
N LYS A 159 12.88 -11.11 1.19
CA LYS A 159 14.12 -11.88 1.03
C LYS A 159 14.24 -13.02 2.04
N SER A 160 13.92 -12.77 3.31
CA SER A 160 13.91 -13.79 4.35
C SER A 160 12.95 -14.94 4.01
N ALA A 161 11.81 -14.60 3.40
CA ALA A 161 10.76 -15.54 3.06
C ALA A 161 11.07 -16.42 1.83
N GLU A 162 12.05 -16.08 0.99
CA GLU A 162 12.41 -16.89 -0.19
C GLU A 162 12.83 -18.32 0.15
N ALA A 163 13.45 -18.52 1.32
CA ALA A 163 13.84 -19.83 1.83
C ALA A 163 12.68 -20.66 2.43
N LEU A 164 11.44 -20.20 2.31
CA LEU A 164 10.27 -20.95 2.77
C LEU A 164 9.89 -22.07 1.81
N GLU A 165 9.89 -23.28 2.33
CA GLU A 165 9.43 -24.49 1.65
C GLU A 165 8.11 -24.98 2.27
N GLY A 166 7.49 -25.97 1.62
CA GLY A 166 6.23 -26.56 2.07
C GLY A 166 5.00 -26.05 1.32
N ASP A 167 3.83 -26.44 1.82
CA ASP A 167 2.54 -26.06 1.25
C ASP A 167 2.20 -24.58 1.50
N VAL A 168 1.10 -24.10 0.91
CA VAL A 168 0.69 -22.69 1.03
C VAL A 168 0.43 -22.26 2.49
N LYS A 169 -0.01 -23.16 3.37
CA LYS A 169 -0.29 -22.87 4.78
C LYS A 169 1.02 -22.80 5.58
N GLU A 170 1.96 -23.69 5.32
CA GLU A 170 3.30 -23.69 5.91
C GLU A 170 4.05 -22.42 5.53
N LYS A 171 4.05 -22.07 4.23
CA LYS A 171 4.63 -20.82 3.74
C LYS A 171 3.96 -19.58 4.33
N ALA A 172 2.63 -19.56 4.41
CA ALA A 172 1.87 -18.47 5.03
C ALA A 172 2.27 -18.26 6.50
N LYS A 173 2.27 -19.34 7.29
CA LYS A 173 2.68 -19.30 8.70
C LYS A 173 4.11 -18.79 8.85
N GLY A 174 5.05 -19.38 8.11
CA GLY A 174 6.45 -19.01 8.19
C GLY A 174 6.75 -17.58 7.69
N PHE A 175 5.99 -17.07 6.72
CA PHE A 175 6.08 -15.66 6.29
C PHE A 175 5.66 -14.73 7.42
N ARG A 176 4.53 -15.01 8.07
CA ARG A 176 4.04 -14.20 9.19
C ARG A 176 5.05 -14.17 10.35
N GLU A 177 5.61 -15.31 10.71
CA GLU A 177 6.61 -15.41 11.78
C GLU A 177 7.88 -14.61 11.46
N ARG A 178 8.41 -14.71 10.23
CA ARG A 178 9.56 -13.91 9.77
C ARG A 178 9.26 -12.42 9.81
N ALA A 179 8.10 -12.01 9.28
CA ALA A 179 7.68 -10.61 9.30
C ALA A 179 7.61 -10.07 10.73
N GLN A 180 6.99 -10.80 11.65
CA GLN A 180 6.90 -10.40 13.06
C GLN A 180 8.26 -10.33 13.75
N SER A 181 9.15 -11.29 13.46
CA SER A 181 10.51 -11.31 14.01
C SER A 181 11.33 -10.11 13.56
N ILE A 182 11.33 -9.79 12.25
CA ILE A 182 12.05 -8.64 11.68
C ILE A 182 11.50 -7.33 12.25
N LEU A 183 10.18 -7.16 12.28
CA LEU A 183 9.55 -5.95 12.84
C LEU A 183 9.84 -5.76 14.33
N LYS A 184 9.96 -6.85 15.10
CA LYS A 184 10.34 -6.78 16.52
C LYS A 184 11.80 -6.36 16.68
N ALA A 185 12.70 -6.90 15.87
CA ALA A 185 14.12 -6.56 15.90
C ALA A 185 14.36 -5.08 15.55
N GLU A 186 13.66 -4.55 14.55
CA GLU A 186 13.78 -3.14 14.17
C GLU A 186 13.25 -2.20 15.26
N LYS A 187 12.13 -2.54 15.92
CA LYS A 187 11.61 -1.75 17.06
C LYS A 187 12.54 -1.77 18.28
N GLY A 188 13.12 -2.93 18.60
CA GLY A 188 14.08 -3.05 19.69
C GLY A 188 15.38 -2.30 19.45
N SER A 189 15.74 -2.04 18.18
CA SER A 189 16.93 -1.26 17.83
C SER A 189 16.69 0.26 17.99
N SER A 190 15.47 0.74 17.78
CA SER A 190 15.12 2.17 17.94
C SER A 190 14.92 2.64 19.38
N GLU A 191 14.69 1.74 20.34
CA GLU A 191 14.51 2.10 21.75
C GLU A 191 15.85 2.22 22.51
N GLY A 192 16.96 1.77 21.92
CA GLY A 192 18.30 1.81 22.52
C GLY A 192 19.10 3.11 22.34
N GLU A 193 18.70 3.99 21.43
CA GLU A 193 19.45 5.24 21.12
C GLU A 193 18.97 6.48 21.91
N ASN A 194 17.84 6.40 22.64
CA ASN A 194 17.29 7.54 23.40
C ASN A 194 17.68 7.57 24.90
N ALA A 195 18.69 6.80 25.31
CA ALA A 195 19.12 6.71 26.72
C ALA A 195 20.32 7.59 27.10
N PHE A 196 20.86 8.42 26.20
CA PHE A 196 22.03 9.27 26.47
C PHE A 196 21.75 10.73 26.08
N GLY A 197 21.27 11.53 27.03
CA GLY A 197 20.95 12.93 26.78
C GLY A 197 20.19 13.62 27.91
N LYS A 198 20.65 13.47 29.15
CA LYS A 198 20.35 14.39 30.25
C LYS A 198 21.60 14.51 31.11
N ASP A 199 22.39 15.54 30.81
CA ASP A 199 23.22 16.26 31.78
C ASP A 199 22.94 17.76 31.58
#